data_AF-A0A7J0D134-F1
#
_entry.id   AF-A0A7J0D134-F1
#
_cell.length_a   1.000
_cell.length_b   1.000
_cell.length_c   1.000
_cell.angle_alpha   90.00
_cell.angle_beta   90.00
_cell.angle_gamma   90.00
#
_symmetry.space_group_name_H-M   'P 1'
#
loop_
_entity.id
_entity.type
_entity.pdbx_description
1 polymer ?
#
loop_
_entity_poly.entity_id
_entity_poly.type
_entity_poly.pdbx_seq_one_letter_code
_entity_poly.pdbx_strand_id
1 'polypeptide(L)' 'MRIAGLAPGTPYAYDGEVAHSGTELLIDKLPEALTVYCPMHV' A
#
# COMPACT_ATOMS: atom_id res chain seq x y z
N MET A 1 1.48 -6.13 7.66
CA MET A 1 2.34 -5.09 8.28
C MET A 1 1.45 -4.08 8.97
N ARG A 2 1.78 -3.66 10.20
CA ARG A 2 0.97 -2.67 10.94
C ARG A 2 1.78 -1.40 11.17
N ILE A 3 1.16 -0.26 10.90
CA ILE A 3 1.68 1.07 11.22
C ILE A 3 0.74 1.69 12.26
N ALA A 4 1.27 2.06 13.41
CA ALA A 4 0.49 2.61 14.53
C ALA A 4 1.02 4.00 14.92
N GLY A 5 0.21 4.74 15.68
CA GLY A 5 0.58 6.08 16.16
C GLY A 5 0.41 7.19 15.11
N LEU A 6 -0.41 6.93 14.08
CA LEU A 6 -0.78 7.95 13.11
C LEU A 6 -1.76 8.93 13.76
N ALA A 7 -1.59 10.21 13.48
CA ALA A 7 -2.64 11.17 13.80
C ALA A 7 -3.88 10.86 12.94
N PRO A 8 -5.10 10.89 13.48
CA PRO A 8 -6.30 10.76 12.66
C PRO A 8 -6.30 11.78 11.52
N GLY A 9 -6.61 11.32 10.31
CA GLY A 9 -6.56 12.15 9.11
C GLY A 9 -5.16 12.28 8.50
N THR A 10 -4.15 11.54 8.97
CA THR A 10 -2.83 11.55 8.31
C THR A 10 -2.98 11.10 6.85
N PRO A 11 -2.57 11.92 5.86
CA PRO A 11 -2.71 11.55 4.47
C PRO A 11 -1.70 10.47 4.09
N TYR A 12 -2.12 9.52 3.25
CA TYR A 12 -1.24 8.54 2.62
C TYR A 12 -1.65 8.33 1.16
N ALA A 13 -0.70 7.91 0.34
CA ALA A 13 -0.91 7.68 -1.09
C ALA A 13 -0.67 6.22 -1.45
N TYR A 14 -1.47 5.69 -2.38
CA TYR A 14 -1.31 4.35 -2.94
C TYR A 14 -1.80 4.34 -4.39
N ASP A 15 -0.98 3.84 -5.31
CA ASP A 15 -1.31 3.66 -6.74
C ASP A 15 -2.02 4.85 -7.41
N GLY A 16 -1.55 6.07 -7.14
CA GLY A 16 -2.13 7.31 -7.69
C GLY A 16 -3.33 7.87 -6.91
N GLU A 17 -3.85 7.17 -5.92
CA GLU A 17 -4.90 7.63 -5.01
C GLU A 17 -4.32 8.24 -3.73
N VAL A 18 -5.09 9.13 -3.10
CA VAL A 18 -4.79 9.71 -1.78
C VAL A 18 -5.96 9.42 -0.85
N ALA A 19 -5.65 8.87 0.32
CA ALA A 19 -6.61 8.62 1.39
C ALA A 19 -6.08 9.15 2.72
N HIS A 20 -6.90 9.08 3.75
CA HIS A 20 -6.61 9.59 5.09
C HIS A 20 -6.74 8.46 6.10
N SER A 21 -5.72 8.26 6.93
CA SER A 21 -5.69 7.16 7.89
C SER A 21 -6.55 7.46 9.13
N GLY A 22 -6.94 6.39 9.82
CA GLY A 22 -7.28 6.47 11.25
C GLY A 22 -6.02 6.63 12.11
N THR A 23 -6.04 6.04 13.30
CA THR A 23 -4.87 5.99 14.21
C THR A 23 -3.87 4.88 13.87
N GLU A 24 -4.31 3.92 13.05
CA GLU A 24 -3.52 2.80 12.58
C GLU A 24 -3.83 2.50 11.11
N LEU A 25 -2.85 1.88 10.44
CA LEU A 25 -2.97 1.38 9.08
C LEU A 25 -2.46 -0.06 9.05
N LEU A 26 -3.28 -0.98 8.55
CA LEU A 26 -2.91 -2.35 8.30
C LEU A 26 -2.67 -2.54 6.79
N ILE A 27 -1.50 -3.07 6.44
CA ILE A 27 -1.08 -3.31 5.06
C ILE A 27 -0.84 -4.81 4.90
N ASP A 28 -1.68 -5.48 4.13
CA ASP A 28 -1.52 -6.87 3.77
C ASP A 28 -0.85 -7.00 2.41
N LYS A 29 0.28 -7.71 2.38
CA LYS A 29 0.93 -8.06 1.13
C LYS A 29 0.41 -9.41 0.68
N LEU A 30 -0.17 -9.43 -0.50
CA LEU A 30 -0.58 -10.66 -1.16
C LEU A 30 0.55 -11.10 -2.09
N PRO A 31 1.37 -12.09 -1.69
CA PRO A 31 2.41 -12.60 -2.57
C PRO A 31 1.78 -13.18 -3.82
N GLU A 32 2.41 -12.95 -4.99
CA GLU A 32 1.95 -13.49 -6.27
C GLU A 32 0.52 -13.07 -6.67
N ALA A 33 0.00 -11.98 -6.10
CA ALA A 33 -1.35 -11.49 -6.40
C ALA A 33 -1.56 -11.08 -7.86
N LEU A 34 -0.47 -10.79 -8.56
CA LEU A 34 -0.48 -10.36 -9.95
C LEU A 34 0.52 -11.20 -10.75
N THR A 35 0.05 -11.74 -11.87
CA THR A 35 0.92 -12.23 -12.95
C THR A 35 0.99 -11.15 -14.00
N VAL A 36 2.19 -10.67 -14.30
CA VAL A 36 2.40 -9.58 -15.27
C VAL A 36 3.32 -10.04 -16.39
N TYR A 37 3.13 -9.46 -17.57
CA TYR A 37 4.07 -9.63 -18.67
C TYR A 37 5.41 -8.97 -18.30
N CYS A 38 6.48 -9.77 -18.24
CA CYS A 38 7.84 -9.31 -17.99
C CYS A 38 8.71 -9.63 -19.21
N PRO A 39 8.92 -8.67 -20.13
CA PRO A 39 9.84 -8.89 -21.23
C PRO A 39 11.25 -9.03 -20.68
N MET A 40 11.88 -10.18 -20.92
CA MET A 40 13.29 -10.40 -20.61
C MET A 40 14.12 -9.71 -21.70
N HIS A 41 14.96 -8.75 -21.32
CA HIS A 41 15.97 -8.24 -22.24
C HIS A 41 16.96 -9.37 -22.56
N VAL A 42 17.13 -9.64 -23.86
CA VAL A 42 18.16 -10.53 -24.40
C VAL A 42 19.48 -9.82 -24.57
#